data_AF-A0A7Y5G4I5-F1
#
_entry.id   AF-A0A7Y5G4I5-F1
#
_cell.length_a   1.000
_cell.length_b   1.000
_cell.length_c   1.000
_cell.angle_alpha   90.00
_cell.angle_beta   90.00
_cell.angle_gamma   90.00
#
_symmetry.space_group_name_H-M   'P 1'
#
loop_
_entity.id
_entity.type
_entity.pdbx_description
1 polymer ?
#
loop_
_entity_poly.entity_id
_entity_poly.type
_entity_poly.pdbx_seq_one_letter_code
_entity_poly.pdbx_strand_id
1 'polypeptide(L)'
;MISTIKTHSPKTLAEAYAILQQERSGIKVLAGGTDLMVTLHARVEQHPAYLNIWKLAELRGISESHDAIRIGALTTYTQIIRSALVQQHAPILIEAAKLVGATQIQNRGTLGGNIVNASPAGDTLPVLAVLDAILEVGSAQGTRTIAFNEFYTGYRKTKLAPEELLLAIYLPKSAKNDWQYFRKVGTRQAQAISKIVLALRAFWRCARKKLPITKSIPLALPTAAWRRL
;
A
#
# COMPACT_ATOMS: atom_id res chain seq x y z
N MET A 1 -11.18 -22.30 20.93
CA MET A 1 -10.61 -21.30 21.87
C MET A 1 -11.31 -19.98 21.60
N ILE A 2 -12.17 -19.50 22.50
CA ILE A 2 -12.83 -18.19 22.35
C ILE A 2 -11.82 -17.15 22.85
N SER A 3 -11.44 -16.22 21.97
CA SER A 3 -10.52 -15.13 22.33
C SER A 3 -11.25 -14.10 23.18
N THR A 4 -10.66 -13.67 24.29
CA THR A 4 -11.18 -12.61 25.18
C THR A 4 -10.78 -11.20 24.73
N ILE A 5 -10.23 -11.06 23.52
CA ILE A 5 -9.68 -9.81 23.02
C ILE A 5 -10.80 -8.82 22.66
N LYS A 6 -10.77 -7.63 23.30
CA LYS A 6 -11.70 -6.53 23.01
C LYS A 6 -11.57 -6.09 21.55
N THR A 7 -12.67 -6.17 20.81
CA THR A 7 -12.70 -5.84 19.37
C THR A 7 -13.90 -4.94 19.06
N HIS A 8 -13.64 -3.79 18.44
CA HIS A 8 -14.66 -2.91 17.89
C HIS A 8 -14.84 -3.19 16.40
N SER A 9 -16.08 -3.18 15.90
CA SER A 9 -16.39 -3.39 14.48
C SER A 9 -17.37 -2.32 13.99
N PRO A 10 -16.89 -1.08 13.75
CA PRO A 10 -17.73 0.02 13.28
C PRO A 10 -18.36 -0.28 11.91
N LYS A 11 -19.49 0.36 11.65
CA LYS A 11 -20.19 0.30 10.35
C LYS A 11 -19.87 1.47 9.44
N THR A 12 -19.34 2.56 10.00
CA THR A 12 -19.00 3.79 9.27
C THR A 12 -17.61 4.30 9.63
N LEU A 13 -17.02 5.13 8.75
CA LEU A 13 -15.77 5.83 9.05
C LEU A 13 -15.90 6.75 10.27
N ALA A 14 -17.03 7.43 10.44
CA ALA A 14 -17.26 8.32 11.57
C ALA A 14 -17.20 7.57 12.92
N GLU A 15 -17.84 6.40 13.01
CA GLU A 15 -17.74 5.53 14.18
C GLU A 15 -16.30 5.05 14.41
N ALA A 16 -15.59 4.67 13.34
CA ALA A 16 -14.20 4.25 13.43
C ALA A 16 -13.31 5.35 14.01
N TYR A 17 -13.45 6.59 13.54
CA TYR A 17 -12.70 7.73 14.06
C TYR A 17 -13.06 8.07 15.50
N ALA A 18 -14.34 7.99 15.88
CA ALA A 18 -14.76 8.20 17.27
C ALA A 18 -14.09 7.19 18.21
N ILE A 19 -14.01 5.91 17.80
CA ILE A 19 -13.32 4.88 18.58
C ILE A 19 -11.81 5.16 18.67
N LEU A 20 -11.16 5.52 17.57
CA LEU A 20 -9.73 5.86 17.58
C LEU A 20 -9.41 7.06 18.48
N GLN A 21 -10.31 8.04 18.55
CA GLN A 21 -10.16 9.20 19.42
C GLN A 21 -10.35 8.88 20.90
N GLN A 22 -11.25 7.94 21.22
CA GLN A 22 -11.50 7.48 22.59
C GLN A 22 -10.38 6.56 23.09
N GLU A 23 -9.95 5.62 22.25
CA GLU A 23 -8.98 4.58 22.59
C GLU A 23 -7.54 5.01 22.21
N ARG A 24 -7.11 6.19 22.70
CA ARG A 24 -5.77 6.75 22.41
C ARG A 24 -4.60 5.85 22.83
N SER A 25 -4.84 4.89 23.71
CA SER A 25 -3.84 3.96 24.24
C SER A 25 -3.81 2.63 23.47
N GLY A 26 -3.19 2.64 22.29
CA GLY A 26 -2.65 1.42 21.69
C GLY A 26 -3.65 0.46 21.03
N ILE A 27 -4.83 0.92 20.64
CA ILE A 27 -5.74 0.14 19.77
C ILE A 27 -5.06 -0.19 18.45
N LYS A 28 -5.18 -1.43 17.99
CA LYS A 28 -4.60 -1.90 16.72
C LYS A 28 -5.65 -2.09 15.65
N VAL A 29 -5.45 -1.47 14.50
CA VAL A 29 -6.34 -1.61 13.34
C VAL A 29 -6.20 -3.01 12.72
N LEU A 30 -7.33 -3.68 12.53
CA LEU A 30 -7.46 -4.98 11.90
C LEU A 30 -8.19 -4.84 10.56
N ALA A 31 -7.49 -5.16 9.47
CA ALA A 31 -8.03 -5.20 8.11
C ALA A 31 -8.20 -6.65 7.60
N GLY A 32 -7.28 -7.12 6.75
CA GLY A 32 -7.23 -8.51 6.27
C GLY A 32 -6.79 -9.51 7.33
N GLY A 33 -5.96 -9.09 8.29
CA GLY A 33 -5.48 -9.94 9.37
C GLY A 33 -4.41 -10.97 8.97
N THR A 34 -3.95 -10.99 7.71
CA THR A 34 -2.98 -11.99 7.22
C THR A 34 -1.60 -11.89 7.88
N ASP A 35 -1.20 -10.69 8.31
CA ASP A 35 -0.01 -10.48 9.14
C ASP A 35 -0.37 -10.44 10.63
N LEU A 36 -1.40 -9.66 10.99
CA LEU A 36 -1.76 -9.40 12.38
C LEU A 36 -2.19 -10.66 13.14
N MET A 37 -2.91 -11.59 12.51
CA MET A 37 -3.31 -12.82 13.17
C MET A 37 -2.13 -13.75 13.44
N VAL A 38 -1.07 -13.67 12.62
CA VAL A 38 0.16 -14.44 12.83
C VAL A 38 0.92 -13.89 14.04
N THR A 39 1.07 -12.56 14.14
CA THR A 39 1.74 -11.93 15.29
C THR A 39 0.97 -12.12 16.59
N LEU A 40 -0.36 -12.07 16.53
CA LEU A 40 -1.26 -12.41 17.64
C LEU A 40 -1.08 -13.86 18.10
N HIS A 41 -1.09 -14.82 17.17
CA HIS A 41 -0.92 -16.24 17.50
C HIS A 41 0.45 -16.51 18.12
N ALA A 42 1.50 -15.90 17.58
CA ALA A 42 2.87 -16.00 18.10
C ALA A 42 3.08 -15.18 19.39
N ARG A 43 2.07 -14.41 19.85
CA ARG A 43 2.12 -13.54 21.03
C ARG A 43 3.24 -12.48 20.99
N VAL A 44 3.64 -12.06 19.80
CA VAL A 44 4.74 -11.09 19.58
C VAL A 44 4.27 -9.64 19.71
N GLU A 45 3.03 -9.35 19.29
CA GLU A 45 2.40 -8.03 19.44
C GLU A 45 1.06 -8.21 20.17
N GLN A 46 0.90 -7.55 21.32
CA GLN A 46 -0.33 -7.56 22.10
C GLN A 46 -0.84 -6.13 22.26
N HIS A 47 -2.14 -5.97 22.02
CA HIS A 47 -2.82 -4.69 22.09
C HIS A 47 -4.07 -4.85 22.97
N PRO A 48 -4.43 -3.82 23.76
CA PRO A 48 -5.59 -3.88 24.66
C PRO A 48 -6.91 -3.98 23.92
N ALA A 49 -6.97 -3.47 22.68
CA ALA A 49 -8.15 -3.51 21.84
C ALA A 49 -7.77 -3.54 20.36
N TYR A 50 -8.72 -3.99 19.53
CA TYR A 50 -8.60 -4.02 18.07
C TYR A 50 -9.76 -3.29 17.41
N LEU A 51 -9.46 -2.56 16.34
CA LEU A 51 -10.45 -1.92 15.49
C LEU A 51 -10.58 -2.69 14.17
N ASN A 52 -11.60 -3.52 14.05
CA ASN A 52 -11.90 -4.27 12.84
C ASN A 52 -12.60 -3.38 11.81
N ILE A 53 -11.84 -2.87 10.85
CA ILE A 53 -12.35 -2.01 9.78
C ILE A 53 -12.91 -2.80 8.59
N TRP A 54 -12.88 -4.14 8.63
CA TRP A 54 -13.23 -4.98 7.48
C TRP A 54 -14.62 -4.71 6.88
N LYS A 55 -15.58 -4.22 7.66
CA LYS A 55 -16.95 -3.95 7.18
C LYS A 55 -17.16 -2.56 6.57
N LEU A 56 -16.15 -1.69 6.58
CA LEU A 56 -16.25 -0.35 6.01
C LEU A 56 -16.22 -0.41 4.48
N ALA A 57 -17.35 -0.08 3.85
CA ALA A 57 -17.54 -0.18 2.40
C ALA A 57 -16.78 0.94 1.66
N GLU A 58 -16.66 2.10 2.28
CA GLU A 58 -15.99 3.31 1.78
C GLU A 58 -14.49 3.09 1.49
N LEU A 59 -13.91 2.09 2.16
CA LEU A 59 -12.51 1.70 2.01
C LEU A 59 -12.28 0.64 0.93
N ARG A 60 -13.31 0.28 0.15
CA ARG A 60 -13.25 -0.82 -0.82
C ARG A 60 -13.34 -0.32 -2.26
N GLY A 61 -12.93 -1.19 -3.16
CA GLY A 61 -13.16 -1.01 -4.59
C GLY A 61 -12.07 -0.25 -5.30
N ILE A 62 -12.19 -0.27 -6.63
CA ILE A 62 -11.27 0.38 -7.55
C ILE A 62 -12.13 1.19 -8.50
N SER A 63 -11.85 2.49 -8.61
CA SER A 63 -12.60 3.39 -9.46
C SER A 63 -11.66 4.30 -10.23
N GLU A 64 -12.14 4.82 -11.35
CA GLU A 64 -11.44 5.86 -12.08
C GLU A 64 -11.69 7.22 -11.41
N SER A 65 -10.65 8.05 -11.34
CA SER A 65 -10.70 9.48 -11.05
C SER A 65 -10.16 10.23 -12.26
N HIS A 66 -10.19 11.56 -12.26
CA HIS A 66 -9.79 12.38 -13.41
C HIS A 66 -8.37 12.00 -13.94
N ASP A 67 -7.35 12.10 -13.08
CA ASP A 67 -5.94 11.86 -13.46
C ASP A 67 -5.33 10.58 -12.86
N ALA A 68 -6.11 9.82 -12.08
CA ALA A 68 -5.64 8.65 -11.34
C ALA A 68 -6.69 7.55 -11.32
N ILE A 69 -6.28 6.33 -10.97
CA ILE A 69 -7.20 5.32 -10.42
C ILE A 69 -7.15 5.39 -8.91
N ARG A 70 -8.31 5.30 -8.26
CA ARG A 70 -8.45 5.21 -6.81
C ARG A 70 -8.61 3.75 -6.42
N ILE A 71 -7.80 3.28 -5.48
CA ILE A 71 -7.87 1.93 -4.90
C ILE A 71 -8.15 2.09 -3.40
N GLY A 72 -9.31 1.64 -2.93
CA GLY A 72 -9.64 1.67 -1.51
C GLY A 72 -8.67 0.82 -0.68
N ALA A 73 -8.34 1.26 0.53
CA ALA A 73 -7.35 0.59 1.39
C ALA A 73 -7.67 -0.88 1.70
N LEU A 74 -8.95 -1.26 1.73
CA LEU A 74 -9.43 -2.63 1.94
C LEU A 74 -9.60 -3.45 0.65
N THR A 75 -9.10 -2.94 -0.47
CA THR A 75 -9.04 -3.71 -1.72
C THR A 75 -8.04 -4.86 -1.55
N THR A 76 -8.51 -6.08 -1.81
CA THR A 76 -7.69 -7.28 -1.67
C THR A 76 -6.80 -7.49 -2.88
N TYR A 77 -5.72 -8.26 -2.73
CA TYR A 77 -4.87 -8.60 -3.86
C TYR A 77 -5.64 -9.35 -4.96
N THR A 78 -6.56 -10.23 -4.60
CA THR A 78 -7.43 -10.89 -5.59
C THR A 78 -8.27 -9.91 -6.40
N GLN A 79 -8.78 -8.84 -5.78
CA GLN A 79 -9.52 -7.79 -6.48
C GLN A 79 -8.60 -6.98 -7.42
N ILE A 80 -7.38 -6.67 -6.97
CA ILE A 80 -6.36 -5.98 -7.78
C ILE A 80 -5.99 -6.81 -9.02
N ILE A 81 -5.71 -8.10 -8.83
CA ILE A 81 -5.31 -9.02 -9.90
C ILE A 81 -6.38 -9.12 -11.00
N ARG A 82 -7.66 -8.98 -10.63
CA ARG A 82 -8.81 -9.11 -11.54
C ARG A 82 -9.29 -7.77 -12.12
N SER A 83 -8.67 -6.65 -11.76
CA SER A 83 -9.17 -5.33 -12.13
C SER A 83 -8.72 -4.92 -13.53
N ALA A 84 -9.67 -4.64 -14.41
CA ALA A 84 -9.40 -4.07 -15.73
C ALA A 84 -8.75 -2.69 -15.64
N LEU A 85 -9.17 -1.85 -14.69
CA LEU A 85 -8.57 -0.52 -14.47
C LEU A 85 -7.10 -0.63 -14.03
N VAL A 86 -6.77 -1.56 -13.13
CA VAL A 86 -5.37 -1.78 -12.73
C VAL A 86 -4.58 -2.38 -13.89
N GLN A 87 -5.17 -3.31 -14.66
CA GLN A 87 -4.51 -3.89 -15.82
C GLN A 87 -4.17 -2.83 -16.88
N GLN A 88 -5.05 -1.84 -17.05
CA GLN A 88 -4.86 -0.74 -17.99
C GLN A 88 -3.83 0.28 -17.51
N HIS A 89 -3.85 0.66 -16.22
CA HIS A 89 -3.06 1.80 -15.74
C HIS A 89 -1.84 1.44 -14.89
N ALA A 90 -1.82 0.26 -14.26
CA ALA A 90 -0.75 -0.19 -13.39
C ALA A 90 -0.55 -1.72 -13.47
N PRO A 91 -0.30 -2.29 -14.66
CA PRO A 91 -0.13 -3.74 -14.83
C PRO A 91 0.97 -4.33 -13.94
N ILE A 92 2.03 -3.55 -13.65
CA ILE A 92 3.09 -3.95 -12.72
C ILE A 92 2.59 -4.27 -11.31
N LEU A 93 1.51 -3.62 -10.86
CA LEU A 93 0.90 -3.90 -9.56
C LEU A 93 0.20 -5.28 -9.57
N ILE A 94 -0.36 -5.70 -10.70
CA ILE A 94 -0.93 -7.05 -10.84
C ILE A 94 0.18 -8.10 -10.77
N GLU A 95 1.31 -7.87 -11.44
CA GLU A 95 2.47 -8.79 -11.40
C GLU A 95 2.97 -8.99 -9.97
N ALA A 96 3.14 -7.90 -9.22
CA ALA A 96 3.53 -7.97 -7.81
C ALA A 96 2.46 -8.65 -6.94
N ALA A 97 1.19 -8.28 -7.11
CA ALA A 97 0.07 -8.83 -6.34
C ALA A 97 -0.06 -10.36 -6.48
N LYS A 98 0.17 -10.91 -7.69
CA LYS A 98 0.15 -12.36 -7.96
C LYS A 98 1.21 -13.13 -7.16
N LEU A 99 2.29 -12.46 -6.74
CA LEU A 99 3.41 -13.06 -6.02
C LEU A 99 3.37 -12.83 -4.51
N VAL A 100 2.34 -12.13 -4.01
CA VAL A 100 2.08 -11.97 -2.57
C VAL A 100 1.41 -13.23 -2.04
N GLY A 101 2.12 -13.99 -1.22
CA GLY A 101 1.58 -15.15 -0.53
C GLY A 101 0.94 -16.19 -1.45
N ALA A 102 -0.04 -16.93 -0.91
CA ALA A 102 -0.90 -17.86 -1.65
C ALA A 102 -2.26 -17.21 -1.96
N THR A 103 -3.08 -17.83 -2.81
CA THR A 103 -4.43 -17.36 -3.13
C THR A 103 -5.29 -17.04 -1.89
N GLN A 104 -5.17 -17.83 -0.82
CA GLN A 104 -5.86 -17.60 0.46
C GLN A 104 -5.43 -16.29 1.11
N ILE A 105 -4.13 -15.99 1.09
CA ILE A 105 -3.58 -14.72 1.55
C ILE A 105 -4.05 -13.59 0.63
N GLN A 106 -4.07 -13.80 -0.69
CA GLN A 106 -4.51 -12.78 -1.65
C GLN A 106 -5.99 -12.43 -1.52
N ASN A 107 -6.83 -13.40 -1.16
CA ASN A 107 -8.27 -13.21 -0.94
C ASN A 107 -8.59 -12.36 0.29
N ARG A 108 -7.67 -12.28 1.26
CA ARG A 108 -7.92 -11.60 2.54
C ARG A 108 -7.00 -10.41 2.78
N GLY A 109 -5.75 -10.52 2.36
CA GLY A 109 -4.73 -9.48 2.43
C GLY A 109 -5.09 -8.30 1.55
N THR A 110 -4.96 -7.11 2.12
CA THR A 110 -5.36 -5.83 1.52
C THR A 110 -4.14 -5.00 1.16
N LEU A 111 -4.22 -4.21 0.10
CA LEU A 111 -3.14 -3.28 -0.27
C LEU A 111 -2.85 -2.28 0.86
N GLY A 112 -3.87 -1.67 1.46
CA GLY A 112 -3.69 -0.72 2.56
C GLY A 112 -3.06 -1.36 3.80
N GLY A 113 -3.48 -2.58 4.15
CA GLY A 113 -2.84 -3.36 5.21
C GLY A 113 -1.36 -3.64 4.96
N ASN A 114 -0.96 -3.94 3.72
CA ASN A 114 0.45 -4.13 3.37
C ASN A 114 1.26 -2.84 3.50
N ILE A 115 0.70 -1.71 3.05
CA ILE A 115 1.31 -0.38 3.15
C ILE A 115 1.53 -0.01 4.62
N VAL A 116 0.49 -0.11 5.45
CA VAL A 116 0.54 0.29 6.88
C VAL A 116 1.36 -0.67 7.73
N ASN A 117 1.40 -1.97 7.38
CA ASN A 117 2.29 -2.94 8.04
C ASN A 117 3.77 -2.56 7.91
N ALA A 118 4.14 -1.82 6.84
CA ALA A 118 5.45 -1.23 6.66
C ALA A 118 6.62 -2.23 6.79
N SER A 119 6.38 -3.48 6.38
CA SER A 119 7.42 -4.50 6.27
C SER A 119 8.30 -4.19 5.05
N PRO A 120 9.63 -4.09 5.19
CA PRO A 120 10.52 -3.82 4.05
C PRO A 120 10.51 -4.94 3.00
N ALA A 121 10.00 -6.11 3.34
CA ALA A 121 9.83 -7.24 2.42
C ALA A 121 8.49 -7.22 1.65
N GLY A 122 7.70 -6.14 1.74
CA GLY A 122 6.42 -6.02 1.06
C GLY A 122 6.58 -5.88 -0.45
N ASP A 123 6.11 -6.88 -1.21
CA ASP A 123 6.32 -6.97 -2.67
C ASP A 123 5.73 -5.79 -3.45
N THR A 124 4.62 -5.23 -2.98
CA THR A 124 3.94 -4.12 -3.67
C THR A 124 4.51 -2.75 -3.32
N LEU A 125 5.33 -2.62 -2.27
CA LEU A 125 5.80 -1.32 -1.81
C LEU A 125 6.72 -0.63 -2.84
N PRO A 126 7.73 -1.31 -3.43
CA PRO A 126 8.54 -0.71 -4.48
C PRO A 126 7.74 -0.36 -5.74
N VAL A 127 6.67 -1.11 -6.02
CA VAL A 127 5.77 -0.81 -7.14
C VAL A 127 5.03 0.51 -6.93
N LEU A 128 4.47 0.71 -5.74
CA LEU A 128 3.79 1.96 -5.40
C LEU A 128 4.74 3.16 -5.42
N ALA A 129 6.01 2.96 -5.04
CA ALA A 129 7.04 3.98 -5.11
C ALA A 129 7.33 4.45 -6.54
N VAL A 130 7.56 3.52 -7.48
CA VAL A 130 7.87 3.88 -8.88
C VAL A 130 6.65 4.37 -9.67
N LEU A 131 5.44 4.05 -9.20
CA LEU A 131 4.20 4.57 -9.76
C LEU A 131 3.81 5.95 -9.21
N ASP A 132 4.64 6.54 -8.34
CA ASP A 132 4.36 7.84 -7.70
C ASP A 132 3.00 7.86 -6.99
N ALA A 133 2.68 6.78 -6.27
CA ALA A 133 1.41 6.64 -5.58
C ALA A 133 1.19 7.77 -4.56
N ILE A 134 -0.06 8.18 -4.40
CA ILE A 134 -0.50 9.14 -3.38
C ILE A 134 -1.44 8.42 -2.41
N LEU A 135 -1.17 8.55 -1.13
CA LEU A 135 -1.95 7.94 -0.06
C LEU A 135 -2.91 8.96 0.52
N GLU A 136 -4.21 8.65 0.52
CA GLU A 136 -5.22 9.43 1.24
C GLU A 136 -5.41 8.83 2.62
N VAL A 137 -5.14 9.64 3.63
CA VAL A 137 -5.36 9.30 5.04
C VAL A 137 -6.41 10.22 5.62
N GLY A 138 -7.12 9.78 6.64
CA GLY A 138 -8.12 10.61 7.30
C GLY A 138 -8.40 10.23 8.73
N SER A 139 -8.96 11.20 9.45
CA SER A 139 -9.41 11.12 10.83
C SER A 139 -10.74 11.90 10.96
N ALA A 140 -11.25 12.08 12.18
CA ALA A 140 -12.43 12.93 12.37
C ALA A 140 -12.17 14.41 12.05
N GLN A 141 -10.90 14.83 11.95
CA GLN A 141 -10.51 16.21 11.62
C GLN A 141 -10.53 16.48 10.12
N GLY A 142 -10.68 15.44 9.29
CA GLY A 142 -10.70 15.55 7.83
C GLY A 142 -9.75 14.57 7.15
N THR A 143 -9.44 14.85 5.89
CA THR A 143 -8.54 14.03 5.08
C THR A 143 -7.33 14.83 4.62
N ARG A 144 -6.23 14.13 4.39
CA ARG A 144 -5.02 14.69 3.76
C ARG A 144 -4.36 13.64 2.88
N THR A 145 -3.48 14.10 2.00
CA THR A 145 -2.71 13.23 1.12
C THR A 145 -1.23 13.21 1.51
N ILE A 146 -0.57 12.08 1.30
CA ILE A 146 0.87 11.88 1.51
C ILE A 146 1.44 11.19 0.28
N ALA A 147 2.52 11.72 -0.29
CA ALA A 147 3.25 11.01 -1.34
C ALA A 147 3.79 9.68 -0.77
N PHE A 148 3.64 8.58 -1.50
CA PHE A 148 4.07 7.26 -1.01
C PHE A 148 5.55 7.24 -0.63
N ASN A 149 6.40 7.90 -1.42
CA ASN A 149 7.84 8.01 -1.19
C ASN A 149 8.21 8.81 0.08
N GLU A 150 7.24 9.48 0.70
CA GLU A 150 7.42 10.21 1.96
C GLU A 150 6.69 9.56 3.14
N PHE A 151 6.00 8.43 2.93
CA PHE A 151 5.11 7.84 3.92
C PHE A 151 5.86 7.10 5.05
N TYR A 152 7.00 6.49 4.74
CA TYR A 152 7.77 5.71 5.71
C TYR A 152 8.84 6.57 6.40
N THR A 153 8.99 6.40 7.71
CA THR A 153 10.00 7.08 8.54
C THR A 153 11.07 6.14 9.08
N GLY A 154 10.94 4.83 8.83
CA GLY A 154 11.89 3.79 9.22
C GLY A 154 11.28 2.38 9.16
N TYR A 155 12.03 1.39 9.66
CA TYR A 155 11.56 -0.01 9.72
C TYR A 155 10.25 -0.11 10.51
N ARG A 156 9.18 -0.57 9.85
CA ARG A 156 7.81 -0.67 10.42
C ARG A 156 7.27 0.64 11.01
N LYS A 157 7.74 1.79 10.54
CA LYS A 157 7.31 3.12 11.00
C LYS A 157 6.76 3.93 9.82
N THR A 158 5.60 4.55 10.04
CA THR A 158 4.89 5.36 9.02
C THR A 158 4.63 6.78 9.55
N LYS A 159 4.18 7.67 8.67
CA LYS A 159 3.69 9.03 9.00
C LYS A 159 2.21 9.07 9.40
N LEU A 160 1.56 7.92 9.57
CA LEU A 160 0.17 7.84 10.02
C LEU A 160 0.10 8.26 11.49
N ALA A 161 -0.76 9.24 11.81
CA ALA A 161 -1.04 9.58 13.20
C ALA A 161 -1.90 8.47 13.86
N PRO A 162 -1.87 8.33 15.19
CA PRO A 162 -2.63 7.29 15.90
C PRO A 162 -4.15 7.28 15.60
N GLU A 163 -4.72 8.45 15.33
CA GLU A 163 -6.13 8.67 15.02
C GLU A 163 -6.48 8.59 13.52
N GLU A 164 -5.48 8.37 12.66
CA GLU A 164 -5.67 8.30 11.22
C GLU A 164 -5.85 6.87 10.71
N LEU A 165 -6.65 6.75 9.64
CA LEU A 165 -6.75 5.55 8.83
C LEU A 165 -6.24 5.85 7.42
N LEU A 166 -5.55 4.89 6.81
CA LEU A 166 -5.33 4.90 5.38
C LEU A 166 -6.66 4.58 4.68
N LEU A 167 -7.15 5.50 3.85
CA LEU A 167 -8.45 5.40 3.20
C LEU A 167 -8.35 4.85 1.78
N ALA A 168 -7.42 5.40 1.00
CA ALA A 168 -7.22 5.02 -0.39
C ALA A 168 -5.78 5.26 -0.88
N ILE A 169 -5.48 4.63 -2.01
CA ILE A 169 -4.27 4.76 -2.78
C ILE A 169 -4.67 5.29 -4.15
N TYR A 170 -4.11 6.41 -4.55
CA TYR A 170 -4.27 6.98 -5.88
C TYR A 170 -3.02 6.65 -6.71
N LEU A 171 -3.23 6.01 -7.86
CA LEU A 171 -2.17 5.75 -8.83
C LEU A 171 -2.41 6.62 -10.06
N PRO A 172 -1.46 7.50 -10.43
CA PRO A 172 -1.54 8.27 -11.67
C PRO A 172 -1.80 7.37 -12.88
N LYS A 173 -2.66 7.81 -13.80
CA LYS A 173 -2.93 7.05 -15.02
C LYS A 173 -1.64 6.90 -15.84
N SER A 174 -1.36 5.67 -16.25
CA SER A 174 -0.26 5.37 -17.17
C SER A 174 -0.45 6.07 -18.52
N ALA A 175 0.65 6.63 -19.05
CA ALA A 175 0.69 7.22 -20.38
C ALA A 175 0.88 6.13 -21.46
N LYS A 176 0.55 6.44 -22.73
CA LYS A 176 0.65 5.47 -23.84
C LYS A 176 2.03 4.81 -24.03
N ASN A 177 3.11 5.41 -23.51
CA ASN A 177 4.48 4.91 -23.63
C ASN A 177 5.11 4.62 -22.26
N ASP A 178 4.31 4.23 -21.27
CA ASP A 178 4.77 3.91 -19.92
C ASP A 178 5.13 2.42 -19.85
N TRP A 179 6.42 2.14 -19.85
CA TRP A 179 6.98 0.82 -19.69
C TRP A 179 7.17 0.50 -18.21
N GLN A 180 6.69 -0.66 -17.79
CA GLN A 180 6.75 -1.09 -16.40
C GLN A 180 7.30 -2.51 -16.32
N TYR A 181 8.12 -2.80 -15.31
CA TYR A 181 8.74 -4.11 -15.14
C TYR A 181 8.87 -4.48 -13.67
N PHE A 182 8.48 -5.72 -13.34
CA PHE A 182 8.60 -6.27 -12.00
C PHE A 182 9.46 -7.53 -11.99
N ARG A 183 10.33 -7.66 -10.97
CA ARG A 183 11.03 -8.89 -10.67
C ARG A 183 11.13 -9.09 -9.17
N LYS A 184 10.71 -10.28 -8.73
CA LYS A 184 10.92 -10.78 -7.37
C LYS A 184 11.97 -11.88 -7.38
N VAL A 185 12.88 -11.84 -6.42
CA VAL A 185 13.84 -12.90 -6.14
C VAL A 185 13.60 -13.41 -4.73
N GLY A 186 13.27 -14.70 -4.61
CA GLY A 186 13.02 -15.39 -3.34
C GLY A 186 13.70 -16.75 -3.29
N THR A 187 13.54 -17.48 -2.18
CA THR A 187 14.09 -18.84 -2.02
C THR A 187 13.37 -19.91 -2.85
N ARG A 188 12.15 -19.61 -3.32
CA ARG A 188 11.31 -20.46 -4.16
C ARG A 188 10.42 -19.60 -5.05
N GLN A 189 9.86 -20.19 -6.11
CA GLN A 189 9.07 -19.48 -7.13
C GLN A 189 7.74 -18.91 -6.58
N ALA A 190 7.12 -19.57 -5.60
CA ALA A 190 5.84 -19.17 -5.02
C ALA A 190 5.90 -19.13 -3.49
N GLN A 191 5.11 -18.25 -2.86
CA GLN A 191 5.00 -18.14 -1.40
C GLN A 191 6.35 -17.93 -0.68
N ALA A 192 7.31 -17.25 -1.31
CA ALA A 192 8.57 -16.86 -0.69
C ALA A 192 8.49 -15.42 -0.16
N ILE A 193 9.13 -15.18 0.99
CA ILE A 193 9.50 -13.82 1.40
C ILE A 193 10.59 -13.35 0.43
N SER A 194 10.45 -12.10 -0.03
CA SER A 194 11.40 -11.51 -0.96
C SER A 194 12.77 -11.30 -0.33
N LYS A 195 13.81 -11.71 -1.06
CA LYS A 195 15.19 -11.27 -0.81
C LYS A 195 15.47 -9.97 -1.53
N ILE A 196 15.01 -9.86 -2.78
CA ILE A 196 15.12 -8.66 -3.62
C ILE A 196 13.82 -8.48 -4.38
N VAL A 197 13.33 -7.24 -4.42
CA VAL A 197 12.24 -6.80 -5.31
C VAL A 197 12.76 -5.66 -6.15
N LEU A 198 12.61 -5.79 -7.46
CA LEU A 198 12.89 -4.75 -8.44
C LEU A 198 11.59 -4.35 -9.10
N ALA A 199 11.26 -3.07 -8.99
CA ALA A 199 10.21 -2.43 -9.77
C ALA A 199 10.86 -1.32 -10.60
N LEU A 200 10.53 -1.26 -11.89
CA LEU A 200 11.01 -0.23 -12.80
C LEU A 200 9.82 0.36 -13.56
N ARG A 201 9.87 1.68 -13.73
CA ARG A 201 8.96 2.43 -14.59
C ARG A 201 9.79 3.35 -15.46
N ALA A 202 9.53 3.36 -16.76
CA ALA A 202 10.20 4.21 -17.73
C ALA A 202 9.20 4.72 -18.75
N PHE A 203 9.23 6.02 -19.05
CA PHE A 203 8.36 6.60 -20.08
C PHE A 203 9.14 7.55 -20.97
N TRP A 204 8.81 7.52 -22.26
CA TRP A 204 9.43 8.43 -23.22
C TRP A 204 8.59 9.71 -23.35
N ARG A 205 9.14 10.84 -22.90
CA ARG A 205 8.57 12.16 -23.24
C ARG A 205 9.11 12.57 -24.60
N CYS A 206 8.31 12.38 -25.65
CA CYS A 206 8.62 12.96 -26.95
C CYS A 206 8.36 14.47 -26.86
N ALA A 207 9.39 15.24 -26.51
CA ALA A 207 9.30 16.69 -26.58
C ALA A 207 9.26 17.09 -28.07
N ARG A 208 8.07 17.36 -28.62
CA ARG A 208 7.96 18.18 -29.83
C ARG A 208 8.30 19.63 -29.47
N LYS A 209 9.58 19.87 -29.15
CA LYS A 209 10.21 21.19 -29.19
C LYS A 209 11.52 20.99 -29.92
N LYS A 210 11.76 21.76 -30.99
CA LYS A 210 13.07 21.88 -31.63
C LYS A 210 14.09 22.13 -30.51
N LEU A 211 14.95 21.16 -30.23
CA LEU A 211 16.04 21.31 -29.29
C LEU A 211 17.24 21.88 -30.05
N PRO A 212 17.82 23.02 -29.63
CA PRO A 212 19.19 23.32 -30.01
C PRO A 212 20.09 22.27 -29.34
N ILE A 213 21.07 21.80 -30.11
CA ILE A 213 22.02 20.78 -29.71
C ILE A 213 22.93 21.37 -28.62
N THR A 214 22.71 21.00 -27.36
CA THR A 214 23.71 21.14 -26.29
C THR A 214 23.84 19.82 -25.55
N LYS A 215 25.01 19.20 -25.70
CA LYS A 215 25.43 17.96 -25.03
C LYS A 215 25.60 18.21 -23.53
N SER A 216 24.74 17.62 -22.72
CA SER A 216 25.07 17.20 -21.35
C SER A 216 23.97 16.30 -20.80
N ILE A 217 24.30 15.03 -20.54
CA ILE A 217 23.43 14.06 -19.86
C ILE A 217 23.63 14.26 -18.36
N PRO A 218 22.61 14.62 -17.56
CA PRO A 218 22.74 14.56 -16.11
C PRO A 218 22.46 13.13 -15.64
N LEU A 219 23.52 12.46 -15.18
CA LEU A 219 23.41 11.21 -14.43
C LEU A 219 22.95 11.56 -13.00
N ALA A 220 21.66 11.42 -12.71
CA ALA A 220 21.14 11.56 -11.36
C ALA A 220 21.38 10.25 -10.59
N LEU A 221 22.41 10.23 -9.74
CA LEU A 221 22.56 9.18 -8.73
C LEU A 221 21.57 9.44 -7.58
N PRO A 222 20.94 8.40 -7.00
CA PRO A 222 20.05 8.57 -5.85
C PRO A 222 20.83 9.17 -4.66
N THR A 223 20.33 10.27 -4.13
CA THR A 223 20.83 10.90 -2.91
C THR A 223 20.66 9.98 -1.71
N ALA A 224 21.79 9.45 -1.22
CA ALA A 224 22.21 9.21 0.17
C ALA A 224 21.26 8.69 1.28
N ALA A 225 20.00 8.31 1.03
CA ALA A 225 19.09 7.83 2.08
C ALA A 225 19.21 6.33 2.42
N TRP A 226 19.97 5.55 1.63
CA TRP A 226 20.02 4.08 1.75
C TRP A 226 21.30 3.54 2.41
N ARG A 227 22.03 4.35 3.19
CA ARG A 227 23.30 3.94 3.83
C ARG A 227 23.18 3.46 5.28
N ARG A 228 21.97 3.31 5.83
CA ARG A 228 21.79 2.79 7.21
C ARG A 228 20.65 1.78 7.27
N LEU A 229 20.93 0.59 6.77
CA LEU A 229 20.33 -0.67 7.20
C LEU A 229 21.47 -1.63 7.51
#